data_AF-A0A9W6N6L5-F1
#
_entry.id   AF-A0A9W6N6L5-F1
#
_cell.length_a   1.000
_cell.length_b   1.000
_cell.length_c   1.000
_cell.angle_alpha   90.00
_cell.angle_beta   90.00
_cell.angle_gamma   90.00
#
_symmetry.space_group_name_H-M   'P 1'
#
loop_
_entity.id
_entity.type
_entity.pdbx_description
1 polymer ?
#
loop_
_entity_poly.entity_id
_entity_poly.type
_entity_poly.pdbx_seq_one_letter_code
_entity_poly.pdbx_strand_id
1 'polypeptide(L)'
;MNAAAGPSSSDDGDILATLIGMIQSRAKTTAPLDAATRIDGVGIDSFDFVEIIFEVEEKYGIEVDYNANSTFKTTATIGDFAAEIERLVAAKSAA
;
A
#
# COMPACT_ATOMS: atom_id res chain seq x y z
N MET A 1 25.23 -15.81 15.01
CA MET A 1 23.85 -15.92 14.46
C MET A 1 23.52 -14.58 13.84
N ASN A 2 22.99 -14.61 12.63
CA ASN A 2 23.01 -13.54 11.64
C ASN A 2 22.30 -12.27 12.10
N ALA A 3 22.91 -11.11 11.84
CA ALA A 3 22.25 -9.81 11.96
C ALA A 3 21.26 -9.65 10.81
N ALA A 4 20.01 -9.32 11.11
CA ALA A 4 19.08 -8.76 10.13
C ALA A 4 18.34 -7.61 10.82
N ALA A 5 18.53 -6.44 10.24
CA ALA A 5 18.12 -5.12 10.71
C ALA A 5 16.69 -5.10 11.28
N GLY A 6 16.53 -4.51 12.46
CA GLY A 6 15.24 -3.93 12.83
C GLY A 6 15.00 -2.71 11.92
N PRO A 7 13.77 -2.49 11.42
CA PRO A 7 13.50 -1.27 10.69
C PRO A 7 13.44 -0.11 11.68
N SER A 8 14.27 0.88 11.39
CA SER A 8 14.48 2.13 12.11
C SER A 8 13.20 2.94 12.24
N SER A 9 13.06 3.61 13.37
CA SER A 9 12.02 4.57 13.70
C SER A 9 12.03 5.75 12.72
N SER A 10 10.91 5.94 12.02
CA SER A 10 10.46 7.21 11.42
C SER A 10 8.94 7.12 11.31
N ASP A 11 8.20 7.92 12.08
CA ASP A 11 6.74 7.87 12.20
C ASP A 11 5.95 8.23 10.91
N ASP A 12 6.63 8.39 9.76
CA ASP A 12 6.06 8.53 8.40
C ASP A 12 6.66 7.51 7.39
N GLY A 13 7.62 6.68 7.81
CA GLY A 13 8.70 6.17 6.95
C GLY A 13 8.51 4.82 6.28
N ASP A 14 7.36 4.17 6.43
CA ASP A 14 7.15 2.84 5.82
C ASP A 14 5.71 2.67 5.32
N ILE A 15 5.37 3.46 4.30
CA ILE A 15 4.10 3.38 3.57
C ILE A 15 3.89 1.96 3.05
N LEU A 16 4.96 1.32 2.56
CA LEU A 16 4.96 -0.07 2.14
C LEU A 16 4.57 -1.02 3.29
N ALA A 17 5.24 -0.95 4.45
CA ALA A 17 4.91 -1.82 5.58
C ALA A 17 3.47 -1.61 6.07
N THR A 18 3.00 -0.35 6.05
CA THR A 18 1.61 -0.02 6.41
C THR A 18 0.62 -0.67 5.44
N LEU A 19 0.85 -0.52 4.13
CA LEU A 19 0.01 -1.13 3.09
C LEU A 19 0.01 -2.66 3.17
N ILE A 20 1.19 -3.27 3.37
CA ILE A 20 1.30 -4.71 3.59
C ILE A 20 0.43 -5.14 4.78
N GLY A 21 0.47 -4.40 5.90
CA GLY A 21 -0.36 -4.68 7.07
C GLY A 21 -1.86 -4.59 6.79
N MET A 22 -2.30 -3.51 6.12
CA MET A 22 -3.70 -3.29 5.74
C MET A 22 -4.22 -4.38 4.81
N ILE A 23 -3.41 -4.77 3.80
CA ILE A 23 -3.77 -5.79 2.82
C ILE A 23 -3.74 -7.19 3.46
N GLN A 24 -2.71 -7.52 4.24
CA GLN A 24 -2.58 -8.82 4.91
C GLN A 24 -3.76 -9.11 5.85
N SER A 25 -4.30 -8.09 6.53
CA SER A 25 -5.45 -8.24 7.42
C SER A 25 -6.75 -8.60 6.70
N ARG A 26 -6.83 -8.34 5.38
CA ARG A 26 -8.01 -8.55 4.53
C ARG A 26 -7.82 -9.67 3.50
N ALA A 27 -6.56 -10.06 3.26
CA ALA A 27 -6.20 -11.09 2.30
C ALA A 27 -6.75 -12.47 2.72
N LYS A 28 -7.11 -13.28 1.72
CA LYS A 28 -7.56 -14.68 1.93
C LYS A 28 -6.38 -15.66 2.09
N THR A 29 -5.15 -15.15 2.08
CA THR A 29 -3.92 -15.95 2.25
C THR A 29 -3.27 -15.70 3.61
N THR A 30 -2.67 -16.75 4.16
CA THR A 30 -1.83 -16.68 5.36
C THR A 30 -0.34 -16.53 5.03
N ALA A 31 0.01 -16.56 3.74
CA ALA A 31 1.38 -16.30 3.30
C ALA A 31 1.73 -14.83 3.58
N PRO A 32 2.97 -14.56 4.03
CA PRO A 32 3.43 -13.19 4.20
C PRO A 32 3.47 -12.48 2.83
N LEU A 33 2.90 -11.29 2.78
CA LEU A 33 2.94 -10.43 1.60
C LEU A 33 4.21 -9.57 1.59
N ASP A 34 4.66 -9.21 0.39
CA ASP A 34 5.82 -8.35 0.16
C ASP A 34 5.54 -7.32 -0.95
N ALA A 35 6.52 -6.46 -1.24
CA ALA A 35 6.39 -5.45 -2.29
C ALA A 35 6.11 -6.02 -3.69
N ALA A 36 6.59 -7.23 -3.99
CA ALA A 36 6.42 -7.87 -5.29
C ALA A 36 5.07 -8.61 -5.41
N THR A 37 4.35 -8.75 -4.30
CA THR A 37 3.05 -9.40 -4.24
C THR A 37 2.04 -8.61 -5.05
N ARG A 38 1.28 -9.31 -5.89
CA ARG A 38 0.22 -8.71 -6.69
C ARG A 38 -1.08 -8.60 -5.91
N ILE A 39 -1.73 -7.44 -6.00
CA ILE A 39 -2.96 -7.15 -5.26
C ILE A 39 -4.14 -8.02 -5.74
N ASP A 40 -4.20 -8.37 -7.03
CA ASP A 40 -5.20 -9.30 -7.58
C ASP A 40 -5.03 -10.76 -7.11
N GLY A 41 -3.83 -11.12 -6.65
CA GLY A 41 -3.48 -12.48 -6.25
C GLY A 41 -3.72 -12.82 -4.78
N VAL A 42 -3.94 -11.83 -3.92
CA VAL A 42 -4.07 -12.04 -2.47
C VAL A 42 -5.49 -12.36 -2.00
N GLY A 43 -6.46 -12.25 -2.91
CA GLY A 43 -7.86 -12.60 -2.65
C GLY A 43 -8.64 -11.56 -1.84
N ILE A 44 -8.21 -10.29 -1.81
CA ILE A 44 -9.06 -9.20 -1.33
C ILE A 44 -10.22 -8.96 -2.31
N ASP A 45 -11.39 -8.60 -1.80
CA ASP A 45 -12.52 -8.26 -2.66
C ASP A 45 -12.43 -6.79 -3.11
N SER A 46 -13.17 -6.40 -4.15
CA SER A 46 -13.12 -5.02 -4.67
C SER A 46 -13.57 -3.98 -3.64
N PHE A 47 -14.40 -4.37 -2.69
CA PHE A 47 -14.84 -3.52 -1.59
C PHE A 47 -13.71 -3.27 -0.59
N ASP A 48 -13.00 -4.33 -0.18
CA ASP A 48 -11.81 -4.23 0.67
C ASP A 48 -10.76 -3.29 0.06
N PHE A 49 -10.57 -3.37 -1.26
CA PHE A 49 -9.61 -2.52 -1.95
C PHE A 49 -10.01 -1.04 -1.92
N VAL A 50 -11.30 -0.73 -2.07
CA VAL A 50 -11.83 0.63 -1.94
C VAL A 50 -11.69 1.14 -0.50
N GLU A 51 -11.93 0.30 0.51
CA GLU A 51 -11.72 0.66 1.91
C GLU A 51 -10.25 0.97 2.21
N ILE A 52 -9.31 0.16 1.69
CA ILE A 52 -7.87 0.43 1.82
C ILE A 52 -7.50 1.78 1.23
N ILE A 53 -8.05 2.12 0.05
CA ILE A 53 -7.81 3.43 -0.58
C ILE A 53 -8.28 4.55 0.35
N PHE A 54 -9.51 4.48 0.88
CA PHE A 54 -10.02 5.51 1.79
C PHE A 54 -9.18 5.64 3.07
N GLU A 55 -8.79 4.52 3.69
CA GLU A 55 -7.92 4.56 4.88
C GLU A 55 -6.57 5.21 4.59
N VAL A 56 -5.99 4.96 3.41
CA VAL A 56 -4.73 5.57 2.97
C VAL A 56 -4.92 7.07 2.74
N GLU A 57 -5.99 7.47 2.06
CA GLU A 57 -6.35 8.88 1.86
C GLU A 57 -6.51 9.61 3.19
N GLU A 58 -7.26 9.05 4.14
CA GLU A 58 -7.46 9.63 5.47
C GLU A 58 -6.16 9.66 6.28
N LYS A 59 -5.37 8.58 6.25
CA LYS A 59 -4.13 8.46 7.03
C LYS A 59 -3.07 9.47 6.60
N TYR A 60 -2.89 9.67 5.30
CA TYR A 60 -1.85 10.55 4.77
C TYR A 60 -2.38 11.92 4.30
N GLY A 61 -3.70 12.10 4.30
CA GLY A 61 -4.39 13.29 3.82
C GLY A 61 -4.14 13.54 2.34
N ILE A 62 -4.12 12.49 1.52
CA ILE A 62 -3.93 12.55 0.06
C ILE A 62 -5.23 12.17 -0.65
N GLU A 63 -5.28 12.37 -1.96
CA GLU A 63 -6.38 11.93 -2.81
C GLU A 63 -5.82 10.97 -3.87
N VAL A 64 -6.34 9.75 -3.90
CA VAL A 64 -5.92 8.68 -4.80
C VAL A 64 -6.93 8.59 -5.93
N ASP A 65 -6.55 9.08 -7.10
CA ASP A 65 -7.41 9.09 -8.28
C ASP A 65 -7.56 7.64 -8.81
N TYR A 66 -8.62 6.93 -8.38
CA TYR A 66 -8.96 5.57 -8.80
C TYR A 66 -10.01 5.59 -9.94
N ASN A 67 -9.58 5.96 -11.15
CA ASN A 67 -10.41 5.90 -12.35
C ASN A 67 -9.96 4.78 -13.31
N ALA A 68 -10.75 4.48 -14.35
CA ALA A 68 -10.47 3.39 -15.29
C ALA A 68 -9.16 3.53 -16.11
N ASN A 69 -8.54 4.71 -16.09
CA ASN A 69 -7.24 5.01 -16.68
C ASN A 69 -6.11 5.07 -15.65
N SER A 70 -6.39 4.91 -14.36
CA SER A 70 -5.39 4.94 -13.31
C SER A 70 -4.47 3.73 -13.39
N THR A 71 -3.19 3.93 -13.05
CA THR A 71 -2.15 2.89 -13.01
C THR A 71 -2.49 1.76 -12.02
N PHE A 72 -3.45 2.00 -11.12
CA PHE A 72 -4.08 1.05 -10.20
C PHE A 72 -4.88 -0.09 -10.81
N LYS A 73 -4.77 -0.31 -12.13
CA LYS A 73 -5.36 -1.52 -12.71
C LYS A 73 -4.87 -2.73 -11.94
N THR A 74 -5.74 -3.73 -11.90
CA THR A 74 -5.62 -5.05 -11.24
C THR A 74 -4.27 -5.76 -11.37
N THR A 75 -3.33 -5.24 -12.15
CA THR A 75 -1.98 -5.73 -12.31
C THR A 75 -0.91 -5.14 -11.41
N ALA A 76 -1.24 -4.15 -10.57
CA ALA A 76 -0.29 -3.50 -9.67
C ALA A 76 0.15 -4.41 -8.50
N THR A 77 1.42 -4.28 -8.12
CA THR A 77 1.96 -4.89 -6.90
C THR A 77 1.75 -3.97 -5.69
N ILE A 78 1.92 -4.51 -4.48
CA ILE A 78 1.87 -3.70 -3.25
C ILE A 78 2.95 -2.62 -3.27
N GLY A 79 4.13 -2.92 -3.83
CA GLY A 79 5.22 -1.95 -4.01
C GLY A 79 4.85 -0.82 -4.97
N ASP A 80 4.19 -1.14 -6.08
CA ASP A 80 3.72 -0.11 -7.03
C ASP A 80 2.68 0.82 -6.36
N PHE A 81 1.79 0.25 -5.54
CA PHE A 81 0.84 1.05 -4.77
C PHE A 81 1.56 1.95 -3.77
N ALA A 82 2.49 1.39 -2.98
CA ALA A 82 3.26 2.16 -2.01
C ALA A 82 4.02 3.33 -2.65
N ALA A 83 4.67 3.10 -3.79
CA ALA A 83 5.42 4.13 -4.50
C ALA A 83 4.52 5.27 -5.01
N GLU A 84 3.29 4.96 -5.44
CA GLU A 84 2.32 5.99 -5.84
C GLU A 84 1.83 6.81 -4.65
N ILE A 85 1.55 6.16 -3.52
CA ILE A 85 1.19 6.86 -2.28
C ILE A 85 2.33 7.76 -1.82
N GLU A 86 3.57 7.26 -1.81
CA GLU A 86 4.77 8.04 -1.50
C GLU A 86 4.89 9.28 -2.40
N ARG A 87 4.65 9.12 -3.70
CA ARG A 87 4.65 10.23 -4.66
C ARG A 87 3.58 11.28 -4.33
N LEU A 88 2.36 10.85 -4.01
CA LEU A 88 1.26 11.76 -3.67
C LEU A 88 1.52 12.51 -2.35
N VAL A 89 2.04 11.81 -1.34
CA VAL A 89 2.43 12.41 -0.04
C VAL A 89 3.55 13.42 -0.24
N ALA A 90 4.57 13.08 -1.03
CA ALA A 90 5.67 13.99 -1.35
C ALA A 90 5.19 15.22 -2.14
N ALA A 91 4.29 15.04 -3.11
CA ALA A 91 3.71 16.14 -3.89
C ALA A 91 2.88 17.09 -3.01
N LYS A 92 2.07 16.55 -2.09
CA LYS A 92 1.31 17.34 -1.12
C LYS A 92 2.20 18.11 -0.17
N SER A 93 3.30 17.51 0.30
CA SER A 93 4.23 18.15 1.23
C SER A 93 5.06 19.26 0.58
N ALA A 94 5.15 19.28 -0.75
CA ALA A 94 5.87 20.29 -1.52
C ALA A 94 5.00 21.49 -1.94
N ALA A 95 3.69 21.47 -1.64
CA ALA A 95 2.71 22.49 -2.02
C ALA A 95 2.30 23.35 -0.80
#